data_AF-A0A1F9VMQ2-F1
#
_entry.id   AF-A0A1F9VMQ2-F1
#
_cell.length_a   1.000
_cell.length_b   1.000
_cell.length_c   1.000
_cell.angle_alpha   90.00
_cell.angle_beta   90.00
_cell.angle_gamma   90.00
#
_symmetry.space_group_name_H-M   'P 1'
#
loop_
_entity.id
_entity.type
_entity.pdbx_description
1 polymer ?
#
loop_
_entity_poly.entity_id
_entity_poly.type
_entity_poly.pdbx_seq_one_letter_code
_entity_poly.pdbx_strand_id
1 'polypeptide(L)'
;MKKTALLLSILISASFLSPARAADSGAGVPQEVIDLGLKFLDDPGDFFFNLHSDNEDFSPVPTKRRGAIRFNFFPTFFPLTWGSLNLKVKLLNADGNIPQVDISGMYGDMLALRAIPSSDDGNSVKPVFNDYSVGLIISRAATEKTKIFGGGKYSAISMNVQLSTPVVMGAFQMSSLGFQVADTFFFTGISHEVGKDSFVVAQAAYGFKYKKIVSRIMMSHKHLELGMDIFPEGLFVFHPFLAWHWYF
;
A
#
# COMPACT_ATOMS: atom_id res chain seq x y z
N MET A 1 -3.50 4.88 33.48
CA MET A 1 -4.16 4.33 32.26
C MET A 1 -3.27 4.24 31.02
N LYS A 2 -1.95 4.49 31.08
CA LYS A 2 -1.04 4.42 29.90
C LYS A 2 -0.32 3.07 29.70
N LYS A 3 -0.37 2.16 30.69
CA LYS A 3 0.34 0.86 30.64
C LYS A 3 -0.52 -0.28 30.06
N THR A 4 -1.84 -0.14 30.05
CA THR A 4 -2.78 -1.16 29.55
C THR A 4 -2.90 -1.18 28.03
N ALA A 5 -2.67 -0.05 27.33
CA ALA A 5 -2.70 -0.01 25.87
C ALA A 5 -1.45 -0.65 25.23
N LEU A 6 -0.28 -0.52 25.88
CA LEU A 6 0.98 -1.10 25.40
C LEU A 6 0.98 -2.64 25.51
N LEU A 7 0.34 -3.19 26.55
CA LEU A 7 0.16 -4.63 26.70
C LEU A 7 -0.80 -5.20 25.65
N LEU A 8 -1.80 -4.43 25.21
CA LEU A 8 -2.73 -4.88 24.17
C LEU A 8 -2.09 -4.88 22.77
N SER A 9 -1.20 -3.92 22.47
CA SER A 9 -0.43 -3.92 21.22
C SER A 9 0.62 -5.04 21.15
N ILE A 10 1.19 -5.45 22.29
CA ILE A 10 2.11 -6.58 22.38
C ILE A 10 1.35 -7.91 22.34
N LEU A 11 0.15 -8.00 22.92
CA LEU A 11 -0.67 -9.20 22.81
C LEU A 11 -1.19 -9.44 21.39
N ILE A 12 -1.57 -8.39 20.65
CA ILE A 12 -2.02 -8.53 19.26
C ILE A 12 -0.85 -8.95 18.36
N SER A 13 0.36 -8.47 18.61
CA SER A 13 1.57 -8.94 17.88
C SER A 13 2.06 -10.32 18.33
N ALA A 14 1.74 -10.77 19.54
CA ALA A 14 2.04 -12.13 20.01
C ALA A 14 1.01 -13.19 19.55
N SER A 15 -0.23 -12.79 19.25
CA SER A 15 -1.22 -13.70 18.64
C SER A 15 -0.95 -14.02 17.17
N PHE A 16 -0.04 -13.31 16.50
CA PHE A 16 0.47 -13.67 15.17
C PHE A 16 1.68 -14.62 15.22
N LEU A 17 2.13 -15.03 16.41
CA LEU A 17 3.22 -16.00 16.61
C LEU A 17 2.72 -17.39 17.03
N SER A 18 1.41 -17.63 16.99
CA SER A 18 0.85 -18.97 17.18
C SER A 18 0.22 -19.45 15.88
N PRO A 19 0.98 -20.12 14.99
CA PRO A 19 0.34 -21.05 14.09
C PRO A 19 -0.29 -22.13 14.95
N ALA A 20 -1.56 -22.41 14.70
CA ALA A 20 -2.16 -23.66 15.13
C ALA A 20 -1.18 -24.79 14.76
N ARG A 21 -0.68 -25.44 15.80
CA ARG A 21 0.35 -26.47 15.76
C ARG A 21 -0.14 -27.65 14.92
N ALA A 22 0.46 -27.81 13.74
CA ALA A 22 0.76 -29.09 13.12
C ALA A 22 2.15 -28.91 12.48
N ALA A 23 3.24 -28.99 13.26
CA ALA A 23 4.00 -30.23 13.39
C ALA A 23 4.30 -30.88 12.02
N ASP A 24 5.28 -30.35 11.29
CA ASP A 24 6.33 -31.21 10.78
C ASP A 24 7.68 -30.48 10.68
N SER A 25 8.71 -31.29 10.74
CA SER A 25 10.11 -31.00 11.03
C SER A 25 10.91 -30.59 9.80
N GLY A 26 11.78 -29.58 9.97
CA GLY A 26 12.65 -29.02 8.94
C GLY A 26 12.53 -27.49 8.95
N ALA A 27 13.62 -26.76 8.69
CA ALA A 27 13.58 -25.31 8.55
C ALA A 27 12.77 -24.94 7.29
N GLY A 28 11.44 -25.01 7.40
CA GLY A 28 10.49 -24.76 6.34
C GLY A 28 10.34 -23.27 6.13
N VAL A 29 10.35 -22.87 4.86
CA VAL A 29 9.92 -21.54 4.42
C VAL A 29 8.52 -21.29 5.02
N PRO A 30 8.27 -20.15 5.70
CA PRO A 30 6.96 -19.85 6.28
C PRO A 30 5.87 -19.97 5.21
N GLN A 31 4.69 -20.50 5.58
CA GLN A 31 3.58 -20.71 4.64
C GLN A 31 3.20 -19.42 3.92
N GLU A 32 3.32 -18.28 4.60
CA GLU A 32 3.08 -16.94 4.04
C GLU A 32 4.02 -16.62 2.88
N VAL A 33 5.28 -17.06 2.95
CA VAL A 33 6.28 -16.88 1.88
C VAL A 33 5.99 -17.80 0.70
N ILE A 34 5.51 -19.02 0.97
CA ILE A 34 5.06 -19.96 -0.08
C ILE A 34 3.84 -19.39 -0.80
N ASP A 35 2.84 -18.90 -0.06
CA ASP A 35 1.62 -18.31 -0.61
C ASP A 35 1.91 -17.03 -1.41
N LEU A 36 2.87 -16.21 -0.94
CA LEU A 36 3.36 -15.03 -1.66
C LEU A 36 3.99 -15.42 -3.00
N GLY A 37 4.83 -16.47 -3.00
CA GLY A 37 5.48 -17.00 -4.19
C GLY A 37 4.48 -17.60 -5.18
N LEU A 38 3.48 -18.34 -4.70
CA LEU A 38 2.42 -18.91 -5.54
C LEU A 38 1.56 -17.83 -6.19
N LYS A 39 1.19 -16.76 -5.46
CA LYS A 39 0.45 -15.63 -6.04
C LYS A 39 1.24 -14.88 -7.10
N PHE A 40 2.55 -14.66 -6.88
CA PHE A 40 3.41 -14.06 -7.88
C PHE A 40 3.48 -14.90 -9.16
N LEU A 41 3.48 -16.23 -9.04
CA LEU A 41 3.50 -17.15 -10.19
C LEU A 41 2.15 -17.24 -10.91
N ASP A 42 1.04 -17.16 -10.18
CA ASP A 42 -0.31 -17.28 -10.72
C ASP A 42 -0.80 -15.98 -11.40
N ASP A 43 -0.70 -14.84 -10.69
CA ASP A 43 -1.04 -13.51 -11.21
C ASP A 43 -0.07 -12.45 -10.66
N PRO A 44 1.08 -12.22 -11.33
CA PRO A 44 2.02 -11.19 -10.92
C PRO A 44 1.39 -9.80 -10.97
N GLY A 45 0.44 -9.56 -11.87
CA GLY A 45 -0.25 -8.28 -11.99
C GLY A 45 -1.06 -7.98 -10.73
N ASP A 46 -1.86 -8.94 -10.26
CA ASP A 46 -2.64 -8.78 -9.03
C ASP A 46 -1.75 -8.64 -7.79
N PHE A 47 -0.68 -9.43 -7.71
CA PHE A 47 0.31 -9.34 -6.63
C PHE A 47 0.91 -7.95 -6.51
N PHE A 48 1.47 -7.41 -7.61
CA PHE A 48 2.05 -6.07 -7.60
C PHE A 48 0.99 -4.99 -7.43
N PHE A 49 -0.24 -5.22 -7.87
CA PHE A 49 -1.34 -4.28 -7.65
C PHE A 49 -1.76 -4.22 -6.16
N ASN A 50 -1.71 -5.33 -5.43
CA ASN A 50 -1.93 -5.34 -3.97
C ASN A 50 -0.85 -4.53 -3.25
N LEU A 51 0.42 -4.76 -3.59
CA LEU A 51 1.55 -3.99 -3.05
C LEU A 51 1.51 -2.50 -3.44
N HIS A 52 1.02 -2.19 -4.64
CA HIS A 52 0.77 -0.82 -5.06
C HIS A 52 -0.23 -0.14 -4.13
N SER A 53 -1.31 -0.83 -3.76
CA SER A 53 -2.29 -0.29 -2.81
C SER A 53 -1.65 0.06 -1.47
N ASP A 54 -0.76 -0.80 -0.94
CA ASP A 54 -0.01 -0.53 0.30
C ASP A 54 0.78 0.79 0.19
N ASN A 55 1.21 1.13 -1.03
CA ASN A 55 1.94 2.35 -1.33
C ASN A 55 1.12 3.63 -1.26
N GLU A 56 -0.17 3.54 -1.57
CA GLU A 56 -1.07 4.68 -1.68
C GLU A 56 -1.45 5.26 -0.32
N ASP A 57 -1.98 6.48 -0.28
CA ASP A 57 -2.68 7.03 0.87
C ASP A 57 -3.68 8.10 0.42
N PHE A 58 -4.96 7.80 0.58
CA PHE A 58 -6.06 8.71 0.26
C PHE A 58 -6.86 9.14 1.49
N SER A 59 -6.24 9.04 2.68
CA SER A 59 -6.77 9.65 3.88
C SER A 59 -6.64 11.18 3.83
N PRO A 60 -7.61 11.93 4.38
CA PRO A 60 -7.60 13.38 4.31
C PRO A 60 -6.46 13.98 5.11
N VAL A 61 -5.95 15.13 4.67
CA VAL A 61 -4.93 15.87 5.42
C VAL A 61 -5.53 16.33 6.76
N PRO A 62 -4.82 16.18 7.90
CA PRO A 62 -5.31 16.63 9.19
C PRO A 62 -5.73 18.10 9.19
N THR A 63 -6.75 18.48 9.97
CA THR A 63 -7.39 19.82 9.88
C THR A 63 -6.39 20.97 10.02
N LYS A 64 -5.41 20.83 10.90
CA LYS A 64 -4.42 21.87 11.23
C LYS A 64 -3.20 21.90 10.29
N ARG A 65 -3.14 21.00 9.31
CA ARG A 65 -2.02 20.84 8.37
C ARG A 65 -2.43 21.26 6.97
N ARG A 66 -1.48 21.64 6.13
CA ARG A 66 -1.68 22.04 4.73
C ARG A 66 -1.31 20.94 3.75
N GLY A 67 -0.40 20.05 4.12
CA GLY A 67 -0.03 18.93 3.28
C GLY A 67 0.69 17.83 4.04
N ALA A 68 1.04 16.77 3.31
CA ALA A 68 1.80 15.64 3.80
C ALA A 68 2.74 15.12 2.72
N ILE A 69 3.93 14.71 3.13
CA ILE A 69 4.80 13.83 2.34
C ILE A 69 4.83 12.49 3.07
N ARG A 70 4.68 11.38 2.33
CA ARG A 70 4.67 10.02 2.89
C ARG A 70 5.58 9.11 2.07
N PHE A 71 6.25 8.21 2.76
CA PHE A 71 7.12 7.17 2.20
C PHE A 71 6.78 5.84 2.86
N ASN A 72 6.61 4.78 2.07
CA ASN A 72 6.39 3.44 2.62
C ASN A 72 7.69 2.68 2.78
N PHE A 73 7.84 2.06 3.95
CA PHE A 73 8.99 1.25 4.29
C PHE A 73 8.72 -0.24 4.10
N PHE A 74 7.59 -0.74 4.60
CA PHE A 74 7.25 -2.17 4.55
C PHE A 74 5.84 -2.35 3.97
N PRO A 75 5.59 -3.39 3.15
CA PRO A 75 6.54 -4.40 2.63
C PRO A 75 7.26 -3.97 1.34
N THR A 76 6.99 -2.77 0.84
CA THR A 76 7.37 -2.35 -0.52
C THR A 76 8.83 -1.94 -0.63
N PHE A 77 9.33 -1.02 0.19
CA PHE A 77 10.76 -0.66 0.14
C PHE A 77 11.65 -1.78 0.69
N PHE A 78 11.27 -2.39 1.81
CA PHE A 78 11.92 -3.58 2.36
C PHE A 78 10.90 -4.73 2.43
N PRO A 79 11.16 -5.88 1.76
CA PRO A 79 12.39 -6.27 1.06
C PRO A 79 12.43 -5.95 -0.44
N LEU A 80 11.37 -5.39 -1.03
CA LEU A 80 11.21 -5.37 -2.50
C LEU A 80 11.92 -4.21 -3.22
N THR A 81 12.60 -3.33 -2.48
CA THR A 81 13.32 -2.14 -3.01
C THR A 81 12.43 -1.16 -3.78
N TRP A 82 11.12 -1.26 -3.59
CA TRP A 82 10.15 -0.37 -4.22
C TRP A 82 10.01 0.89 -3.39
N GLY A 83 10.71 1.93 -3.80
CA GLY A 83 10.61 3.26 -3.20
C GLY A 83 9.37 3.97 -3.72
N SER A 84 8.51 4.43 -2.82
CA SER A 84 7.31 5.21 -3.17
C SER A 84 7.31 6.56 -2.45
N LEU A 85 6.94 7.62 -3.16
CA LEU A 85 6.72 8.94 -2.60
C LEU A 85 5.26 9.35 -2.80
N ASN A 86 4.59 9.66 -1.70
CA ASN A 86 3.23 10.19 -1.69
C ASN A 86 3.26 11.67 -1.31
N LEU A 87 2.55 12.51 -2.06
CA LEU A 87 2.36 13.92 -1.80
C LEU A 87 0.86 14.20 -1.69
N LYS A 88 0.45 14.76 -0.55
CA LYS A 88 -0.92 15.23 -0.31
C LYS A 88 -0.93 16.72 -0.05
N VAL A 89 -1.84 17.43 -0.70
CA VAL A 89 -2.01 18.88 -0.51
C VAL A 89 -3.48 19.18 -0.29
N LYS A 90 -3.76 19.95 0.76
CA LYS A 90 -5.09 20.48 1.03
C LYS A 90 -5.33 21.72 0.20
N LEU A 91 -6.29 21.64 -0.71
CA LEU A 91 -6.69 22.73 -1.59
C LEU A 91 -7.70 23.66 -0.92
N LEU A 92 -8.60 23.09 -0.11
CA LEU A 92 -9.67 23.83 0.57
C LEU A 92 -9.81 23.36 2.01
N ASN A 93 -9.85 24.30 2.96
CA ASN A 93 -10.18 24.00 4.34
C ASN A 93 -11.69 23.83 4.51
N ALA A 94 -12.11 22.94 5.40
CA ALA A 94 -13.51 22.87 5.80
C ALA A 94 -13.91 24.14 6.55
N ASP A 95 -15.02 24.75 6.15
CA ASP A 95 -15.59 25.93 6.80
C ASP A 95 -17.12 25.87 6.74
N GLY A 96 -17.77 25.77 7.90
CA GLY A 96 -19.22 25.60 8.02
C GLY A 96 -19.77 24.44 7.17
N ASN A 97 -20.44 24.78 6.08
CA ASN A 97 -21.03 23.83 5.13
C ASN A 97 -20.09 23.41 3.99
N ILE A 98 -18.94 24.07 3.86
CA ILE A 98 -17.96 23.80 2.81
C ILE A 98 -17.08 22.61 3.25
N PRO A 99 -17.03 21.52 2.46
CA PRO A 99 -16.16 20.40 2.78
C PRO A 99 -14.70 20.75 2.53
N GLN A 100 -13.80 20.07 3.22
CA GLN A 100 -12.37 20.09 2.90
C GLN A 100 -12.13 19.32 1.60
N VAL A 101 -11.24 19.84 0.75
CA VAL A 101 -10.82 19.20 -0.50
C VAL A 101 -9.30 19.07 -0.51
N ASP A 102 -8.83 17.84 -0.70
CA ASP A 102 -7.41 17.51 -0.82
C ASP A 102 -7.15 16.84 -2.18
N ILE A 103 -5.94 17.02 -2.70
CA ILE A 103 -5.40 16.24 -3.80
C ILE A 103 -4.26 15.37 -3.28
N SER A 104 -4.22 14.12 -3.71
CA SER A 104 -3.17 13.16 -3.39
C SER A 104 -2.57 12.61 -4.67
N GLY A 105 -1.26 12.49 -4.70
CA GLY A 105 -0.51 11.90 -5.80
C GLY A 105 0.63 11.05 -5.27
N MET A 106 0.85 9.91 -5.91
CA MET A 106 1.93 9.00 -5.60
C MET A 106 2.75 8.71 -6.85
N TYR A 107 4.05 8.57 -6.67
CA TYR A 107 4.94 7.99 -7.64
C TYR A 107 5.84 6.95 -6.96
N GLY A 108 6.08 5.83 -7.61
CA GLY A 108 6.98 4.79 -7.14
C GLY A 108 7.87 4.25 -8.23
N ASP A 109 9.01 3.71 -7.80
CA ASP A 109 9.97 3.03 -8.66
C ASP A 109 10.63 1.85 -7.91
N MET A 110 10.99 0.80 -8.65
CA MET A 110 11.67 -0.37 -8.11
C MET A 110 13.17 -0.23 -8.30
N LEU A 111 13.87 0.18 -7.25
CA LEU A 111 15.28 0.58 -7.31
C LEU A 111 16.20 -0.58 -7.72
N ALA A 112 15.88 -1.82 -7.36
CA ALA A 112 16.66 -2.99 -7.77
C ALA A 112 16.70 -3.18 -9.29
N LEU A 113 15.65 -2.80 -10.03
CA LEU A 113 15.64 -2.94 -11.48
C LEU A 113 16.69 -2.05 -12.16
N ARG A 114 17.07 -0.94 -11.53
CA ARG A 114 18.14 -0.05 -12.02
C ARG A 114 19.53 -0.71 -11.94
N ALA A 115 19.68 -1.73 -11.09
CA ALA A 115 20.94 -2.47 -10.93
C ALA A 115 21.07 -3.65 -11.91
N ILE A 116 20.00 -4.00 -12.65
CA ILE A 116 20.05 -5.07 -13.65
C ILE A 116 20.81 -4.56 -14.88
N PRO A 117 21.92 -5.22 -15.28
CA PRO A 117 22.67 -4.81 -16.45
C PRO A 117 21.80 -4.93 -17.70
N SER A 118 21.69 -3.82 -18.44
CA SER A 118 21.14 -3.83 -19.80
C SER A 118 22.19 -4.50 -20.69
N SER A 119 21.85 -5.53 -21.49
CA SER A 119 22.86 -6.12 -22.38
C SER A 119 23.28 -5.10 -23.44
N ASP A 120 24.59 -4.95 -23.67
CA ASP A 120 25.18 -4.00 -24.62
C ASP A 120 24.80 -4.26 -26.09
N ASP A 121 24.21 -5.43 -26.37
CA ASP A 121 23.52 -5.68 -27.62
C ASP A 121 22.26 -4.82 -27.64
N GLY A 122 22.20 -3.80 -28.50
CA GLY A 122 21.15 -2.77 -28.61
C GLY A 122 19.69 -3.24 -28.80
N ASN A 123 19.41 -4.52 -28.55
CA ASN A 123 18.11 -5.16 -28.46
C ASN A 123 17.65 -5.46 -27.01
N SER A 124 18.39 -5.10 -25.95
CA SER A 124 17.85 -5.25 -24.58
C SER A 124 16.80 -4.19 -24.26
N VAL A 125 15.58 -4.63 -23.99
CA VAL A 125 14.56 -3.79 -23.36
C VAL A 125 15.04 -3.48 -21.94
N LYS A 126 15.32 -2.20 -21.67
CA LYS A 126 15.64 -1.73 -20.32
C LYS A 126 14.50 -2.10 -19.38
N PRO A 127 14.79 -2.66 -18.19
CA PRO A 127 13.73 -2.94 -17.22
C PRO A 127 13.08 -1.61 -16.81
N VAL A 128 11.77 -1.54 -16.97
CA VAL A 128 10.96 -0.36 -16.61
C VAL A 128 9.92 -0.78 -15.58
N PHE A 129 9.83 0.01 -14.51
CA PHE A 129 8.75 -0.07 -13.55
C PHE A 129 8.15 1.32 -13.40
N ASN A 130 6.86 1.45 -13.71
CA ASN A 130 6.14 2.69 -13.52
C ASN A 130 5.01 2.43 -12.54
N ASP A 131 5.03 3.15 -11.43
CA ASP A 131 4.01 3.12 -10.41
C ASP A 131 3.56 4.55 -10.12
N TYR A 132 2.26 4.82 -10.29
CA TYR A 132 1.71 6.12 -9.94
C TYR A 132 0.22 6.04 -9.61
N SER A 133 -0.21 6.99 -8.79
CA SER A 133 -1.63 7.22 -8.56
C SER A 133 -1.93 8.68 -8.31
N VAL A 134 -3.18 9.06 -8.57
CA VAL A 134 -3.67 10.42 -8.35
C VAL A 134 -5.14 10.38 -7.95
N GLY A 135 -5.55 11.25 -7.05
CA GLY A 135 -6.93 11.28 -6.61
C GLY A 135 -7.32 12.54 -5.88
N LEU A 136 -8.63 12.73 -5.79
CA LEU A 136 -9.27 13.82 -5.07
C LEU A 136 -9.97 13.25 -3.84
N ILE A 137 -9.79 13.93 -2.71
CA ILE A 137 -10.35 13.54 -1.43
C ILE A 137 -11.26 14.68 -0.98
N ILE A 138 -12.51 14.36 -0.69
CA ILE A 138 -13.47 15.28 -0.09
C ILE A 138 -13.74 14.78 1.32
N SER A 139 -13.64 15.67 2.31
CA SER A 139 -13.88 15.31 3.70
C SER A 139 -14.71 16.33 4.44
N ARG A 140 -15.49 15.85 5.41
CA ARG A 140 -16.34 16.67 6.28
C ARG A 140 -16.23 16.19 7.71
N ALA A 141 -16.21 17.13 8.66
CA ALA A 141 -16.29 16.81 10.07
C ALA A 141 -17.69 16.26 10.39
N ALA A 142 -17.75 15.05 10.95
CA ALA A 142 -18.95 14.49 11.57
C ALA A 142 -19.03 14.87 13.06
N THR A 143 -17.87 14.97 13.71
CA THR A 143 -17.70 15.54 15.07
C THR A 143 -16.40 16.34 15.12
N GLU A 144 -16.10 16.98 16.25
CA GLU A 144 -14.82 17.70 16.43
C GLU A 144 -13.58 16.83 16.21
N LYS A 145 -13.70 15.52 16.44
CA LYS A 145 -12.59 14.56 16.32
C LYS A 145 -12.74 13.59 15.15
N THR A 146 -13.92 13.51 14.53
CA THR A 146 -14.22 12.49 13.51
C THR A 146 -14.54 13.15 12.18
N LYS A 147 -13.87 12.69 11.12
CA LYS A 147 -14.16 13.07 9.74
C LYS A 147 -14.67 11.88 8.97
N ILE A 148 -15.69 12.11 8.16
CA ILE A 148 -16.06 11.23 7.06
C ILE A 148 -15.39 11.77 5.79
N PHE A 149 -14.92 10.87 4.94
CA PHE A 149 -14.30 11.26 3.69
C PHE A 149 -14.62 10.27 2.58
N GLY A 150 -14.41 10.73 1.35
CA GLY A 150 -14.50 9.91 0.16
C GLY A 150 -14.02 10.65 -1.06
N GLY A 151 -13.93 9.95 -2.18
CA GLY A 151 -13.38 10.53 -3.39
C GLY A 151 -13.12 9.50 -4.47
N GLY A 152 -12.47 9.97 -5.53
CA GLY A 152 -12.08 9.16 -6.68
C GLY A 152 -10.55 9.17 -6.83
N LYS A 153 -9.99 8.02 -7.18
CA LYS A 153 -8.57 7.87 -7.51
C LYS A 153 -8.37 7.07 -8.78
N TYR A 154 -7.29 7.35 -9.49
CA TYR A 154 -6.75 6.54 -10.56
C TYR A 154 -5.42 5.96 -10.09
N SER A 155 -5.27 4.65 -10.26
CA SER A 155 -4.16 3.85 -9.75
C SER A 155 -3.61 3.02 -10.90
N ALA A 156 -2.31 3.13 -11.19
CA ALA A 156 -1.68 2.45 -12.30
C ALA A 156 -0.28 1.96 -11.96
N ILE A 157 -0.03 0.70 -12.30
CA ILE A 157 1.25 0.05 -12.17
C ILE A 157 1.57 -0.73 -13.43
N SER A 158 2.81 -0.66 -13.86
CA SER A 158 3.32 -1.46 -14.97
C SER A 158 4.75 -1.86 -14.71
N MET A 159 5.08 -3.07 -15.13
CA MET A 159 6.45 -3.56 -15.13
C MET A 159 6.70 -4.23 -16.47
N ASN A 160 7.86 -3.94 -17.05
CA ASN A 160 8.36 -4.66 -18.21
C ASN A 160 9.84 -4.95 -17.97
N VAL A 161 10.16 -6.21 -17.77
CA VAL A 161 11.52 -6.72 -17.57
C VAL A 161 11.78 -7.77 -18.63
N GLN A 162 12.82 -7.57 -19.41
CA GLN A 162 13.34 -8.58 -20.32
C GLN A 162 14.68 -9.07 -19.76
N LEU A 163 14.79 -10.38 -19.55
CA LEU A 163 15.99 -10.98 -18.98
C LEU A 163 16.95 -11.32 -20.11
N SER A 164 18.22 -10.91 -19.97
CA SER A 164 19.28 -11.24 -20.94
C SER A 164 19.54 -12.74 -21.01
N THR A 165 19.34 -13.46 -19.90
CA THR A 165 19.37 -14.92 -19.83
C THR A 165 18.06 -15.41 -19.21
N PRO A 166 17.31 -16.32 -19.86
CA PRO A 166 16.11 -16.88 -19.27
C PRO A 166 16.39 -17.54 -17.93
N VAL A 167 15.62 -17.20 -16.91
CA VAL A 167 15.69 -17.87 -15.61
C VAL A 167 14.90 -19.16 -15.71
N VAL A 168 15.58 -20.29 -15.52
CA VAL A 168 14.98 -21.63 -15.52
C VAL A 168 14.80 -22.08 -14.08
N MET A 169 13.55 -22.27 -13.65
CA MET A 169 13.19 -22.87 -12.37
C MET A 169 12.41 -24.17 -12.63
N GLY A 170 13.12 -25.29 -12.68
CA GLY A 170 12.52 -26.59 -13.03
C GLY A 170 12.01 -26.60 -14.47
N ALA A 171 10.71 -26.86 -14.68
CA ALA A 171 10.06 -26.83 -15.99
C ALA A 171 9.66 -25.41 -16.45
N PHE A 172 9.77 -24.40 -15.58
CA PHE A 172 9.41 -23.03 -15.90
C PHE A 172 10.62 -22.27 -16.43
N GLN A 173 10.49 -21.72 -17.64
CA GLN A 173 11.46 -20.82 -18.24
C GLN A 173 10.85 -19.42 -18.36
N MET A 174 11.42 -18.44 -17.67
CA MET A 174 10.99 -17.05 -17.72
C MET A 174 12.05 -16.22 -18.47
N SER A 175 11.71 -15.76 -19.68
CA SER A 175 12.54 -14.86 -20.49
C SER A 175 12.14 -13.39 -20.35
N SER A 176 10.89 -13.13 -19.95
CA SER A 176 10.34 -11.78 -19.77
C SER A 176 9.20 -11.79 -18.77
N LEU A 177 9.06 -10.70 -18.03
CA LEU A 177 7.94 -10.44 -17.13
C LEU A 177 7.35 -9.07 -17.48
N GLY A 178 6.10 -9.07 -17.96
CA GLY A 178 5.41 -7.88 -18.44
C GLY A 178 3.99 -7.83 -17.93
N PHE A 179 3.63 -6.77 -17.21
CA PHE A 179 2.25 -6.53 -16.81
C PHE A 179 1.93 -5.03 -16.82
N GLN A 180 0.66 -4.71 -17.01
CA GLN A 180 0.12 -3.37 -16.84
C GLN A 180 -1.28 -3.49 -16.24
N VAL A 181 -1.42 -2.96 -15.04
CA VAL A 181 -2.68 -2.94 -14.29
C VAL A 181 -3.01 -1.49 -13.98
N ALA A 182 -4.20 -1.06 -14.37
CA ALA A 182 -4.68 0.30 -14.10
C ALA A 182 -6.18 0.29 -13.88
N ASP A 183 -6.63 0.95 -12.81
CA ASP A 183 -8.05 1.01 -12.45
C ASP A 183 -8.38 2.37 -11.79
N THR A 184 -9.66 2.72 -11.85
CA THR A 184 -10.24 3.86 -11.15
C THR A 184 -11.07 3.36 -10.00
N PHE A 185 -10.87 3.95 -8.83
CA PHE A 185 -11.59 3.59 -7.61
C PHE A 185 -12.42 4.75 -7.12
N PHE A 186 -13.60 4.43 -6.57
CA PHE A 186 -14.17 5.27 -5.52
C PHE A 186 -13.80 4.72 -4.16
N PHE A 187 -13.53 5.62 -3.23
CA PHE A 187 -13.26 5.26 -1.85
C PHE A 187 -14.09 6.09 -0.89
N THR A 188 -14.30 5.53 0.29
CA THR A 188 -14.90 6.21 1.44
C THR A 188 -14.27 5.71 2.73
N GLY A 189 -14.29 6.53 3.76
CA GLY A 189 -13.72 6.16 5.04
C GLY A 189 -14.05 7.14 6.16
N ILE A 190 -13.55 6.79 7.33
CA ILE A 190 -13.65 7.55 8.57
C ILE A 190 -12.26 7.75 9.13
N SER A 191 -11.96 8.98 9.54
CA SER A 191 -10.75 9.32 10.28
C SER A 191 -11.14 9.84 11.66
N HIS A 192 -10.49 9.35 12.71
CA HIS A 192 -10.75 9.73 14.10
C HIS A 192 -9.46 10.17 14.80
N GLU A 193 -9.46 11.39 15.33
CA GLU A 193 -8.35 11.94 16.12
C GLU A 193 -8.36 11.37 17.54
N VAL A 194 -7.35 10.56 17.86
CA VAL A 194 -7.19 9.91 19.17
C VAL A 194 -6.36 10.78 20.13
N GLY A 195 -5.50 11.64 19.57
CA GLY A 195 -4.67 12.54 20.36
C GLY A 195 -3.92 13.54 19.48
N LYS A 196 -3.06 14.35 20.11
CA LYS A 196 -2.23 15.31 19.38
C LYS A 196 -1.36 14.57 18.36
N ASP A 197 -1.51 14.94 17.08
CA ASP A 197 -0.80 14.32 15.95
C ASP A 197 -0.99 12.79 15.88
N SER A 198 -2.15 12.29 16.35
CA SER A 198 -2.46 10.85 16.35
C SER A 198 -3.89 10.60 15.89
N PHE A 199 -4.04 9.74 14.88
CA PHE A 199 -5.36 9.43 14.33
C PHE A 199 -5.43 7.99 13.84
N VAL A 200 -6.67 7.49 13.76
CA VAL A 200 -6.99 6.18 13.19
C VAL A 200 -7.85 6.41 11.96
N VAL A 201 -7.61 5.63 10.91
CA VAL A 201 -8.36 5.65 9.67
C VAL A 201 -8.89 4.25 9.40
N ALA A 202 -10.16 4.18 9.01
CA ALA A 202 -10.75 3.02 8.35
C ALA A 202 -11.28 3.47 6.99
N GLN A 203 -10.94 2.75 5.93
CA GLN A 203 -11.29 3.09 4.56
C GLN A 203 -11.67 1.83 3.78
N ALA A 204 -12.57 1.98 2.82
CA ALA A 204 -12.83 1.01 1.78
C ALA A 204 -12.83 1.70 0.42
N ALA A 205 -12.36 1.00 -0.60
CA ALA A 205 -12.33 1.43 -1.99
C ALA A 205 -12.85 0.32 -2.90
N TYR A 206 -13.48 0.69 -4.01
CA TYR A 206 -13.95 -0.23 -5.04
C TYR A 206 -13.47 0.22 -6.42
N GLY A 207 -12.75 -0.66 -7.10
CA GLY A 207 -12.21 -0.49 -8.45
C GLY A 207 -13.17 -1.00 -9.50
N PHE A 208 -13.43 -0.23 -10.55
CA PHE A 208 -14.46 -0.57 -11.53
C PHE A 208 -14.04 -1.59 -12.56
N LYS A 209 -12.78 -1.51 -13.03
CA LYS A 209 -12.30 -2.31 -14.14
C LYS A 209 -12.06 -3.75 -13.69
N TYR A 210 -11.40 -3.94 -12.55
CA TYR A 210 -11.10 -5.27 -12.00
C TYR A 210 -12.09 -5.71 -10.92
N LYS A 211 -13.08 -4.86 -10.58
CA LYS A 211 -14.12 -5.16 -9.56
C LYS A 211 -13.50 -5.50 -8.20
N LYS A 212 -12.46 -4.77 -7.83
CA LYS A 212 -11.63 -5.04 -6.65
C LYS A 212 -12.01 -4.13 -5.48
N ILE A 213 -12.27 -4.71 -4.33
CA ILE A 213 -12.44 -4.04 -3.05
C ILE A 213 -11.09 -3.99 -2.35
N VAL A 214 -10.74 -2.82 -1.85
CA VAL A 214 -9.58 -2.66 -0.99
C VAL A 214 -10.05 -2.02 0.30
N SER A 215 -9.84 -2.68 1.43
CA SER A 215 -10.11 -2.10 2.73
C SER A 215 -8.80 -1.81 3.45
N ARG A 216 -8.76 -0.73 4.22
CA ARG A 216 -7.58 -0.29 4.97
C ARG A 216 -7.96 0.10 6.38
N ILE A 217 -7.14 -0.34 7.33
CA ILE A 217 -7.13 0.20 8.69
C ILE A 217 -5.73 0.72 8.97
N MET A 218 -5.62 1.95 9.45
CA MET A 218 -4.34 2.61 9.69
C MET A 218 -4.37 3.40 10.99
N MET A 219 -3.29 3.35 11.75
CA MET A 219 -3.02 4.21 12.88
C MET A 219 -1.78 5.05 12.57
N SER A 220 -1.90 6.37 12.73
CA SER A 220 -0.84 7.32 12.50
C SER A 220 -0.48 8.01 13.81
N HIS A 221 0.81 8.14 14.10
CA HIS A 221 1.35 8.84 15.26
C HIS A 221 2.61 9.62 14.91
N LYS A 222 2.55 10.95 14.99
CA LYS A 222 3.62 11.92 14.70
C LYS A 222 4.20 11.86 13.29
N HIS A 223 4.97 10.82 13.01
CA HIS A 223 5.70 10.58 11.77
C HIS A 223 5.62 9.14 11.30
N LEU A 224 5.01 8.25 12.09
CA LEU A 224 4.92 6.83 11.79
C LEU A 224 3.47 6.46 11.53
N GLU A 225 3.25 5.64 10.51
CA GLU A 225 1.95 5.03 10.24
C GLU A 225 2.13 3.52 10.21
N LEU A 226 1.27 2.84 10.97
CA LEU A 226 1.13 1.40 10.94
C LEU A 226 -0.27 1.11 10.43
N GLY A 227 -0.39 0.22 9.47
CA GLY A 227 -1.70 -0.18 8.99
C GLY A 227 -1.72 -1.57 8.40
N MET A 228 -2.88 -1.91 7.88
CA MET A 228 -3.16 -3.18 7.25
C MET A 228 -4.16 -2.95 6.12
N ASP A 229 -3.77 -3.37 4.93
CA ASP A 229 -4.66 -3.51 3.79
C ASP A 229 -5.27 -4.90 3.80
N ILE A 230 -6.55 -4.96 3.42
CA ILE A 230 -7.38 -6.16 3.42
C ILE A 230 -8.01 -6.27 2.05
N PHE A 231 -7.70 -7.37 1.38
CA PHE A 231 -8.23 -7.71 0.05
C PHE A 231 -9.18 -8.90 0.21
N PRO A 232 -10.51 -8.66 0.20
CA PRO A 232 -11.49 -9.70 0.43
C PRO A 232 -11.76 -10.57 -0.81
N GLU A 233 -11.16 -10.26 -1.97
CA GLU A 233 -11.32 -11.07 -3.17
C GLU A 233 -10.63 -12.43 -3.04
N GLY A 234 -11.40 -13.50 -3.12
CA GLY A 234 -10.89 -14.89 -3.11
C GLY A 234 -10.53 -15.36 -1.71
N LEU A 235 -9.24 -15.32 -1.37
CA LEU A 235 -8.71 -15.72 -0.06
C LEU A 235 -8.35 -14.44 0.68
N PHE A 236 -8.99 -14.16 1.82
CA PHE A 236 -8.75 -12.94 2.60
C PHE A 236 -7.26 -12.68 2.78
N VAL A 237 -6.75 -11.64 2.14
CA VAL A 237 -5.33 -11.27 2.19
C VAL A 237 -5.16 -10.09 3.11
N PHE A 238 -4.20 -10.19 4.03
CA PHE A 238 -3.85 -9.13 4.96
C PHE A 238 -2.43 -8.67 4.68
N HIS A 239 -2.25 -7.41 4.31
CA HIS A 239 -0.95 -6.79 4.05
C HIS A 239 -0.66 -5.75 5.12
N PRO A 240 0.13 -6.07 6.16
CA PRO A 240 0.58 -5.06 7.10
C PRO A 240 1.56 -4.12 6.41
N PHE A 241 1.41 -2.82 6.63
CA PHE A 241 2.33 -1.81 6.10
C PHE A 241 2.88 -0.91 7.21
N LEU A 242 4.07 -0.38 6.94
CA LEU A 242 4.72 0.63 7.77
C LEU A 242 5.14 1.79 6.88
N ALA A 243 4.72 3.00 7.25
CA ALA A 243 5.04 4.22 6.52
C ALA A 243 5.65 5.27 7.45
N TRP A 244 6.47 6.12 6.85
CA TRP A 244 6.88 7.37 7.45
C TRP A 244 6.15 8.53 6.78
N HIS A 245 5.75 9.55 7.54
CA HIS A 245 5.14 10.75 7.00
C HIS A 245 5.63 12.03 7.68
N TRP A 246 5.45 13.13 6.98
CA TRP A 246 5.68 14.47 7.47
C TRP A 246 4.55 15.41 7.08
N TYR A 247 3.87 15.97 8.08
CA TYR A 247 2.86 17.01 7.87
C TYR A 247 3.45 18.41 7.97
N PHE A 248 3.07 19.28 7.04
CA PHE A 248 3.42 20.71 7.04
C PHE A 248 2.18 21.58 6.88
#